data_AF-A0A7K4EYM3-F1
#
_entry.id   AF-A0A7K4EYM3-F1
#
_cell.length_a   1.000
_cell.length_b   1.000
_cell.length_c   1.000
_cell.angle_alpha   90.00
_cell.angle_beta   90.00
_cell.angle_gamma   90.00
#
_symmetry.space_group_name_H-M   'P 1'
#
loop_
_entity.id
_entity.type
_entity.pdbx_description
1 polymer ?
#
loop_
_entity_poly.entity_id
_entity_poly.type
_entity_poly.pdbx_seq_one_letter_code
_entity_poly.pdbx_strand_id
1 'polypeptide(L)' 'MDIYSSKFAIIIIIALVSILSLQVMTNSNNTNQMIDSQTCELYVIDAQINAKQYLNEFDEKCLDFKNLNP' A
#
# COMPACT_ATOMS: atom_id res chain seq x y z
N MET A 1 -21.30 10.61 -38.65
CA MET A 1 -20.81 9.71 -37.60
C MET A 1 -20.31 10.56 -36.44
N ASP A 2 -21.14 11.44 -35.85
CA ASP A 2 -20.55 12.60 -35.12
C ASP A 2 -21.28 13.03 -33.84
N ILE A 3 -22.39 12.38 -33.47
CA ILE A 3 -23.10 12.70 -32.21
C ILE A 3 -22.83 11.69 -31.10
N TYR A 4 -22.42 10.47 -31.47
CA TYR A 4 -22.09 9.40 -30.54
C TYR A 4 -20.64 9.47 -30.03
N SER A 5 -19.73 10.14 -30.74
CA SER A 5 -18.29 10.11 -30.45
C SER A 5 -17.90 10.97 -29.24
N SER A 6 -18.40 12.22 -29.18
CA SER A 6 -18.04 13.17 -28.11
C SER A 6 -18.54 12.75 -26.72
N LYS A 7 -19.81 12.33 -26.61
CA LYS A 7 -20.40 11.93 -25.32
C LYS A 7 -19.85 10.59 -24.84
N PHE A 8 -19.59 9.66 -25.76
CA PHE A 8 -18.96 8.38 -25.44
C PHE A 8 -17.53 8.56 -24.91
N ALA A 9 -16.73 9.42 -25.52
CA ALA A 9 -15.38 9.72 -25.05
C ALA A 9 -15.37 10.27 -23.62
N ILE A 10 -16.29 11.16 -23.28
CA ILE A 10 -16.40 11.72 -21.92
C ILE A 10 -16.74 10.63 -20.90
N ILE A 11 -17.68 9.74 -21.22
CA ILE A 11 -18.07 8.62 -20.33
C ILE A 11 -16.87 7.69 -20.08
N ILE A 12 -16.10 7.38 -21.11
CA ILE A 12 -14.90 6.55 -21.00
C ILE A 12 -13.85 7.22 -20.10
N ILE A 13 -13.61 8.52 -20.25
CA ILE A 13 -12.65 9.25 -19.41
C ILE A 13 -13.09 9.22 -17.95
N ILE A 14 -14.37 9.47 -17.65
CA ILE A 14 -14.90 9.43 -16.28
C ILE A 14 -14.76 8.02 -15.70
N ALA A 15 -15.05 6.98 -16.47
CA ALA A 15 -14.89 5.60 -16.03
C ALA A 15 -13.41 5.27 -15.71
N LEU A 16 -12.49 5.67 -16.58
CA LEU A 16 -11.04 5.46 -16.38
C LEU A 16 -10.53 6.20 -15.14
N VAL A 17 -10.93 7.46 -14.94
CA VAL A 17 -10.55 8.25 -13.75
C VAL A 17 -11.12 7.62 -12.48
N SER A 18 -12.34 7.09 -12.53
CA SER A 18 -12.98 6.41 -11.40
C SER A 18 -12.24 5.13 -11.01
N ILE A 19 -11.88 4.30 -12.01
CA ILE A 19 -11.10 3.08 -11.81
C ILE A 19 -9.71 3.41 -11.27
N LEU A 20 -9.03 4.43 -11.83
CA LEU A 20 -7.71 4.85 -11.36
C LEU A 20 -7.75 5.35 -9.91
N SER A 21 -8.76 6.15 -9.57
CA SER A 21 -8.95 6.65 -8.20
C SER A 21 -9.16 5.50 -7.22
N LEU A 22 -9.95 4.50 -7.60
CA LEU A 22 -10.16 3.28 -6.80
C LEU A 22 -8.85 2.50 -6.62
N GLN A 23 -8.04 2.35 -7.68
CA GLN A 23 -6.74 1.70 -7.61
C GLN A 23 -5.77 2.42 -6.66
N VAL A 24 -5.74 3.76 -6.66
CA VAL A 24 -4.91 4.53 -5.72
C VAL A 24 -5.35 4.31 -4.28
N MET A 25 -6.66 4.35 -4.02
CA MET A 25 -7.21 4.11 -2.68
C MET A 25 -6.92 2.69 -2.17
N THR A 26 -7.03 1.67 -3.02
CA THR A 26 -6.77 0.28 -2.62
C THR A 26 -5.28 -0.04 -2.53
N ASN A 27 -4.42 0.59 -3.35
CA ASN A 27 -2.97 0.39 -3.30
C ASN A 27 -2.36 0.95 -2.01
N SER A 28 -2.85 2.10 -1.52
CA SER A 28 -2.34 2.71 -0.28
C SER A 28 -2.66 1.91 1.00
N ASN A 29 -3.62 0.98 0.95
CA ASN A 29 -4.02 0.16 2.10
C ASN A 29 -3.28 -1.18 2.19
N ASN A 30 -2.38 -1.49 1.24
CA ASN A 30 -1.62 -2.75 1.25
C ASN A 30 -0.27 -2.67 1.97
N THR A 31 0.08 -1.51 2.54
CA THR A 31 1.19 -1.43 3.49
C THR A 31 0.70 -1.87 4.86
N ASN A 32 0.35 -3.16 4.99
CA ASN A 32 0.32 -3.85 6.28
C ASN A 32 1.77 -3.96 6.76
N GLN A 33 2.36 -2.82 7.12
CA GLN A 33 3.66 -2.76 7.77
C GLN A 33 3.50 -3.44 9.11
N MET A 34 4.17 -4.56 9.27
CA MET A 34 4.23 -5.36 10.48
C MET A 34 5.58 -5.12 11.14
N ILE A 35 5.65 -5.34 12.46
CA ILE A 35 6.88 -5.17 13.23
C ILE A 35 7.42 -6.54 13.60
N ASP A 36 8.69 -6.80 13.33
CA ASP A 36 9.36 -8.01 13.81
C ASP A 36 9.71 -7.84 15.29
N SER A 37 9.15 -8.69 16.16
CA SER A 37 9.33 -8.57 17.61
C SER A 37 10.76 -8.85 18.09
N GLN A 38 11.63 -9.47 17.29
CA GLN A 38 13.01 -9.79 17.70
C GLN A 38 13.97 -8.64 17.38
N THR A 39 13.85 -8.07 16.18
CA THR A 39 14.72 -6.99 15.68
C THR A 39 14.10 -5.60 15.79
N CYS A 40 12.79 -5.50 16.06
CA CYS A 40 12.00 -4.28 15.99
C CYS A 40 11.97 -3.62 14.60
N GLU A 41 12.30 -4.38 13.54
CA GLU A 41 12.28 -3.90 12.16
C GLU A 41 10.87 -3.96 11.57
N LEU A 42 10.49 -2.94 10.82
CA LEU A 42 9.28 -2.94 10.02
C LEU A 42 9.50 -3.79 8.77
N TYR A 43 8.52 -4.64 8.48
CA TYR A 43 8.48 -5.45 7.27
C TYR A 43 7.08 -5.45 6.66
N VAL A 44 7.00 -5.73 5.38
CA VAL A 44 5.75 -6.07 4.68
C VAL A 44 5.82 -7.51 4.19
N ILE A 45 4.66 -8.16 4.06
CA ILE A 45 4.59 -9.46 3.40
C ILE A 45 4.45 -9.20 1.90
N ASP A 46 5.43 -9.62 1.11
CA ASP A 46 5.32 -9.60 -0.33
C ASP A 46 4.22 -10.57 -0.77
N ALA A 47 3.17 -10.06 -1.43
CA ALA A 47 2.01 -10.87 -1.80
C ALA A 47 2.30 -11.92 -2.89
N GLN A 48 3.39 -11.79 -3.64
CA GLN A 48 3.76 -12.71 -4.73
C GLN A 48 4.54 -13.91 -4.23
N ILE A 49 5.44 -13.70 -3.24
CA ILE A 49 6.31 -14.76 -2.69
C ILE A 49 6.00 -15.12 -1.24
N ASN A 50 5.03 -14.44 -0.61
CA ASN A 50 4.65 -14.59 0.79
C ASN A 50 5.84 -14.54 1.75
N ALA A 51 6.83 -13.70 1.44
CA ALA A 51 8.06 -13.53 2.18
C ALA A 51 8.09 -12.18 2.90
N LYS A 52 8.85 -12.10 4.00
CA LYS A 52 9.11 -10.83 4.69
C LYS A 52 10.05 -9.97 3.85
N GLN A 53 9.59 -8.79 3.47
CA GLN A 53 10.43 -7.73 2.92
C GLN A 53 10.63 -6.67 3.99
N TYR A 54 11.83 -6.63 4.56
CA TYR A 54 12.21 -5.62 5.54
C TYR A 54 12.37 -4.24 4.88
N LEU A 55 11.86 -3.22 5.55
CA LEU A 55 11.87 -1.84 5.07
C LEU A 55 13.13 -1.09 5.51
N ASN A 56 14.00 -1.73 6.31
CA ASN A 56 15.13 -1.10 7.01
C ASN A 56 14.71 0.10 7.88
N GLU A 57 13.43 0.15 8.27
CA GLU A 57 12.89 1.08 9.23
C GLU A 57 12.65 0.33 10.54
N PHE A 58 12.85 0.98 11.68
CA PHE A 58 12.68 0.37 13.00
C PHE A 58 11.58 1.08 13.79
N ASP A 59 10.76 0.32 14.51
CA ASP A 59 9.77 0.90 15.41
C ASP A 59 10.45 1.35 16.71
N GLU A 60 10.49 2.67 16.93
CA GLU A 60 11.13 3.28 18.10
C GLU A 60 10.51 2.80 19.42
N LYS A 61 9.18 2.60 19.45
CA LYS A 61 8.51 2.13 20.67
C LYS A 61 8.97 0.72 21.03
N CYS A 62 9.05 -0.19 20.07
CA CYS A 62 9.57 -1.54 20.26
C CYS A 62 11.01 -1.53 20.77
N LEU A 63 11.87 -0.68 20.17
CA LEU A 63 13.25 -0.48 20.64
C LEU A 63 13.31 0.03 22.08
N ASP A 64 12.48 1.01 22.43
CA ASP A 64 12.37 1.54 23.78
C ASP A 64 11.93 0.46 24.78
N PHE A 65 10.90 -0.32 24.46
CA PHE A 65 10.46 -1.44 25.30
C PHE A 65 11.55 -2.49 25.50
N LYS A 66 12.32 -2.80 24.46
CA LYS A 66 13.44 -3.74 24.52
C LYS A 66 14.57 -3.20 25.40
N ASN A 67 14.87 -1.91 25.32
CA ASN A 67 15.88 -1.25 26.15
C ASN A 67 15.45 -1.14 27.63
N LEU A 68 14.14 -1.05 27.89
CA LEU A 68 13.57 -0.99 29.24
C LEU A 68 13.55 -2.35 29.95
N ASN A 69 13.65 -3.45 29.22
CA ASN A 69 13.69 -4.81 29.76
C ASN A 69 14.88 -5.59 29.16
N PRO A 70 16.12 -5.29 29.61
CA PRO A 70 17.36 -5.85 29.06
C PRO A 70 17.52 -7.36 29.31
#